data_AF-A0A960AXD3-F1
#
_entry.id   AF-A0A960AXD3-F1
#
_cell.length_a   1.000
_cell.length_b   1.000
_cell.length_c   1.000
_cell.angle_alpha   90.00
_cell.angle_beta   90.00
_cell.angle_gamma   90.00
#
_symmetry.space_group_name_H-M   'P 1'
#
loop_
_entity.id
_entity.type
_entity.pdbx_description
1 polymer ?
#
loop_
_entity_poly.entity_id
_entity_poly.type
_entity_poly.pdbx_seq_one_letter_code
_entity_poly.pdbx_strand_id
1 'polypeptide(L)'
;MMIPRWYRRPGEEGVVLRKAPRLASWNKSTDPDQVRLREYLDDTAQLVKHRPAPGGPWSLLLEVGLPAGRDLVDMADLDNYAFPLATRLRDEDLVSVWCTKRHADTSRVVIAPAAESAGPGTTTYTVRTTASATTTAYKEQVRSAVVDAAAIPTGAVRLQLAFVVGPRRNWLNLWKPTIDALDPLLGRTREDRDWHPQDGRITDLGLHVAVDPSLGHDIVVGIAAAAASSCH
;
A
#
# COMPACT_ATOMS: atom_id res chain seq x y z
N MET A 1 1.82 -2.79 22.66
CA MET A 1 1.26 -4.08 22.20
C MET A 1 1.83 -4.38 20.82
N MET A 2 2.67 -5.40 20.71
CA MET A 2 3.41 -5.76 19.48
C MET A 2 2.56 -6.48 18.41
N ILE A 3 1.23 -6.41 18.50
CA ILE A 3 0.32 -7.15 17.64
C ILE A 3 -0.09 -6.23 16.48
N PRO A 4 0.10 -6.64 15.21
CA PRO A 4 -0.36 -5.88 14.06
C PRO A 4 -1.86 -5.56 14.16
N ARG A 5 -2.21 -4.30 13.92
CA ARG A 5 -3.61 -3.86 13.84
C ARG A 5 -4.03 -3.77 12.38
N TRP A 6 -5.26 -4.18 12.12
CA TRP A 6 -5.87 -4.14 10.81
C TRP A 6 -7.04 -3.17 10.85
N TYR A 7 -7.21 -2.39 9.79
CA TYR A 7 -8.34 -1.48 9.66
C TYR A 7 -9.17 -1.91 8.45
N ARG A 8 -10.48 -1.68 8.48
CA ARG A 8 -11.36 -1.95 7.34
C ARG A 8 -11.04 -1.00 6.20
N ARG A 9 -11.29 -1.46 4.96
CA ARG A 9 -11.36 -0.56 3.81
C ARG A 9 -12.54 0.40 4.01
N PRO A 10 -12.35 1.73 3.80
CA PRO A 10 -13.45 2.68 3.76
C PRO A 10 -14.58 2.20 2.83
N GLY A 11 -15.83 2.34 3.28
CA GLY A 11 -17.03 1.93 2.53
C GLY A 11 -17.86 3.11 2.04
N GLU A 12 -17.47 4.32 2.43
CA GLU A 12 -18.12 5.58 2.09
C GLU A 12 -17.93 5.93 0.61
N GLU A 13 -18.85 6.72 0.07
CA GLU A 13 -18.71 7.22 -1.28
C GLU A 13 -17.55 8.22 -1.40
N GLY A 14 -16.57 7.87 -2.23
CA GLY A 14 -15.42 8.72 -2.51
C GLY A 14 -15.73 9.90 -3.42
N VAL A 15 -14.83 10.87 -3.40
CA VAL A 15 -14.86 12.02 -4.31
C VAL A 15 -14.15 11.65 -5.60
N VAL A 16 -14.78 11.92 -6.74
CA VAL A 16 -14.16 11.74 -8.05
C VAL A 16 -12.99 12.70 -8.21
N LEU A 17 -11.83 12.16 -8.59
CA LEU A 17 -10.61 12.92 -8.84
C LEU A 17 -10.73 13.72 -10.13
N ARG A 18 -10.31 14.98 -10.12
CA ARG A 18 -10.33 15.86 -11.31
C ARG A 18 -9.11 15.63 -12.21
N LYS A 19 -8.05 15.03 -11.66
CA LYS A 19 -6.83 14.65 -12.35
C LYS A 19 -6.62 13.15 -12.18
N ALA A 20 -6.23 12.48 -13.26
CA ALA A 20 -5.93 11.05 -13.21
C ALA A 20 -4.74 10.79 -12.28
N PRO A 21 -4.79 9.76 -11.41
CA PRO A 21 -3.66 9.34 -10.60
C PRO A 21 -2.41 9.11 -11.45
N ARG A 22 -1.27 9.52 -10.90
CA ARG A 22 0.05 9.35 -11.54
C ARG A 22 0.93 8.49 -10.66
N LEU A 23 1.68 7.59 -11.30
CA LEU A 23 2.70 6.80 -10.64
C LEU A 23 3.83 7.72 -10.16
N ALA A 24 4.49 7.35 -9.07
CA ALA A 24 5.76 7.93 -8.69
C ALA A 24 6.74 7.85 -9.87
N SER A 25 7.32 9.00 -10.24
CA SER A 25 8.36 9.09 -11.26
C SER A 25 9.71 9.30 -10.59
N TRP A 26 10.77 8.75 -11.19
CA TRP A 26 12.16 9.00 -10.81
C TRP A 26 12.85 10.00 -11.75
N ASN A 27 12.08 10.62 -12.65
CA ASN A 27 12.59 11.62 -13.58
C ASN A 27 12.95 12.92 -12.86
N LYS A 28 13.74 13.77 -13.54
CA LYS A 28 14.09 15.12 -13.06
C LYS A 28 12.82 15.93 -12.71
N SER A 29 12.89 16.81 -11.72
CA SER A 29 11.73 17.57 -11.21
C SER A 29 10.99 18.43 -12.25
N THR A 30 11.64 18.79 -13.35
CA THR A 30 11.07 19.53 -14.49
C THR A 30 10.51 18.64 -15.58
N ASP A 31 10.64 17.32 -15.44
CA ASP A 31 10.09 16.35 -16.39
C ASP A 31 8.56 16.43 -16.40
N PRO A 32 7.91 16.34 -17.58
CA PRO A 32 6.46 16.43 -17.67
C PRO A 32 5.70 15.47 -16.74
N ASP A 33 6.25 14.29 -16.44
CA ASP A 33 5.58 13.33 -15.55
C ASP A 33 5.66 13.76 -14.09
N GLN A 34 6.74 14.41 -13.66
CA GLN A 34 6.84 15.01 -12.33
C GLN A 34 5.90 16.19 -12.16
N VAL A 35 5.75 17.02 -13.21
CA VAL A 35 4.80 18.14 -13.20
C VAL A 35 3.37 17.61 -13.06
N ARG A 36 2.98 16.63 -13.88
CA ARG A 36 1.64 16.00 -13.82
C ARG A 36 1.38 15.31 -12.48
N LEU A 37 2.39 14.64 -11.91
CA LEU A 37 2.27 14.03 -10.58
C LEU A 37 1.97 15.10 -9.53
N ARG A 38 2.71 16.21 -9.53
CA ARG A 38 2.50 17.31 -8.58
C ARG A 38 1.15 17.97 -8.73
N GLU A 39 0.72 18.25 -9.97
CA GLU A 39 -0.60 18.81 -10.25
C GLU A 39 -1.73 17.90 -9.71
N TYR A 40 -1.62 16.58 -9.92
CA TYR A 40 -2.56 15.61 -9.38
C TYR A 40 -2.59 15.63 -7.85
N LEU A 41 -1.42 15.65 -7.20
CA LEU A 41 -1.30 15.63 -5.74
C LEU A 41 -1.85 16.92 -5.11
N ASP A 42 -1.56 18.07 -5.71
CA ASP A 42 -2.01 19.38 -5.22
C ASP A 42 -3.53 19.56 -5.41
N ASP A 43 -4.07 19.18 -6.57
CA ASP A 43 -5.52 19.21 -6.82
C ASP A 43 -6.26 18.25 -5.86
N THR A 44 -5.74 17.03 -5.66
CA THR A 44 -6.36 16.06 -4.74
C THR A 44 -6.31 16.56 -3.30
N ALA A 45 -5.19 17.14 -2.87
CA ALA A 45 -5.07 17.74 -1.53
C ALA A 45 -6.07 18.89 -1.32
N GLN A 46 -6.26 19.74 -2.33
CA GLN A 46 -7.27 20.79 -2.28
C GLN A 46 -8.70 20.21 -2.22
N LEU A 47 -8.99 19.18 -3.03
CA LEU A 47 -10.29 18.53 -3.09
C LEU A 47 -10.70 17.95 -1.73
N VAL A 48 -9.78 17.27 -1.04
CA VAL A 48 -10.07 16.63 0.24
C VAL A 48 -10.05 17.61 1.42
N LYS A 49 -9.32 18.72 1.34
CA LYS A 49 -9.26 19.75 2.40
C LYS A 49 -10.63 20.37 2.72
N HIS A 50 -11.54 20.38 1.75
CA HIS A 50 -12.91 20.89 1.94
C HIS A 50 -13.86 19.88 2.58
N ARG A 51 -13.40 18.67 2.90
CA ARG A 51 -14.17 17.67 3.62
C ARG A 51 -13.96 17.79 5.13
N PRO A 52 -14.95 17.40 5.94
CA PRO A 52 -14.75 17.30 7.38
C PRO A 52 -13.55 16.40 7.69
N ALA A 53 -12.63 16.92 8.51
CA ALA A 53 -11.52 16.11 8.98
C ALA A 53 -12.05 14.98 9.88
N PRO A 54 -11.53 13.76 9.75
CA PRO A 54 -11.78 12.71 10.73
C PRO A 54 -11.15 13.17 12.07
N GLY A 55 -11.95 13.28 13.12
CA GLY A 55 -11.51 13.79 14.43
C GLY A 55 -10.66 12.82 15.25
N GLY A 56 -9.69 12.15 14.60
CA GLY A 56 -8.83 11.11 15.16
C GLY A 56 -8.27 10.20 14.05
N PRO A 57 -7.83 8.97 14.40
CA PRO A 57 -7.22 8.04 13.46
C PRO A 57 -8.08 7.84 12.20
N TRP A 58 -7.45 7.90 11.03
CA TRP A 58 -8.15 7.88 9.76
C TRP A 58 -7.51 6.99 8.71
N SER A 59 -8.34 6.66 7.73
CA SER A 59 -8.02 5.79 6.61
C SER A 59 -8.16 6.54 5.29
N LEU A 60 -7.16 6.41 4.44
CA LEU A 60 -7.19 6.82 3.04
C LEU A 60 -7.60 5.64 2.17
N LEU A 61 -8.46 5.85 1.18
CA LEU A 61 -8.65 4.92 0.07
C LEU A 61 -8.47 5.66 -1.25
N LEU A 62 -7.57 5.16 -2.10
CA LEU A 62 -7.43 5.56 -3.50
C LEU A 62 -8.00 4.46 -4.41
N GLU A 63 -9.05 4.77 -5.16
CA GLU A 63 -9.56 3.89 -6.21
C GLU A 63 -9.06 4.38 -7.57
N VAL A 64 -8.13 3.63 -8.18
CA VAL A 64 -7.56 3.95 -9.49
C VAL A 64 -8.43 3.33 -10.58
N GLY A 65 -9.13 4.18 -11.33
CA GLY A 65 -9.82 3.81 -12.56
C GLY A 65 -8.84 3.77 -13.73
N LEU A 66 -8.75 2.62 -14.39
CA LEU A 66 -7.94 2.42 -15.59
C LEU A 66 -8.85 2.17 -16.81
N PRO A 67 -8.48 2.61 -18.02
CA PRO A 67 -9.24 2.30 -19.23
C PRO A 67 -9.33 0.79 -19.47
N ALA A 68 -10.44 0.32 -20.06
CA ALA A 68 -10.70 -1.12 -20.28
C ALA A 68 -9.60 -1.87 -21.07
N GLY A 69 -8.86 -1.17 -21.94
CA GLY A 69 -7.74 -1.76 -22.70
C GLY A 69 -6.41 -1.84 -21.93
N ARG A 70 -6.35 -1.39 -20.68
CA ARG A 70 -5.13 -1.41 -19.88
C ARG A 70 -5.11 -2.62 -18.96
N ASP A 71 -3.99 -3.34 -18.96
CA ASP A 71 -3.79 -4.49 -18.09
C ASP A 71 -3.78 -4.07 -16.60
N LEU A 72 -4.48 -4.85 -15.76
CA LEU A 72 -4.56 -4.63 -14.31
C LEU A 72 -3.50 -5.41 -13.51
N VAL A 73 -2.91 -6.47 -14.05
CA VAL A 73 -2.03 -7.41 -13.33
C VAL A 73 -0.56 -7.32 -13.75
N ASP A 74 -0.26 -6.75 -14.92
CA ASP A 74 1.12 -6.64 -15.43
C ASP A 74 1.72 -5.24 -15.30
N MET A 75 0.92 -4.25 -14.90
CA MET A 75 1.34 -2.86 -14.80
C MET A 75 0.69 -2.14 -13.61
N ALA A 76 1.27 -1.00 -13.26
CA ALA A 76 0.66 -0.01 -12.36
C ALA A 76 0.61 -0.50 -10.90
N ASP A 77 1.79 -0.68 -10.31
CA ASP A 77 1.97 -1.08 -8.92
C ASP A 77 1.25 -0.08 -8.00
N LEU A 78 0.43 -0.61 -7.08
CA LEU A 78 -0.48 0.22 -6.30
C LEU A 78 0.23 1.07 -5.26
N ASP A 79 1.38 0.63 -4.76
CA ASP A 79 2.23 1.40 -3.87
C ASP A 79 2.80 2.65 -4.58
N ASN A 80 3.12 2.55 -5.87
CA ASN A 80 3.57 3.69 -6.68
C ASN A 80 2.49 4.76 -6.89
N TYR A 81 1.20 4.41 -6.76
CA TYR A 81 0.10 5.40 -6.69
C TYR A 81 -0.14 5.90 -5.27
N ALA A 82 -0.17 4.98 -4.30
CA ALA A 82 -0.55 5.27 -2.92
C ALA A 82 0.50 6.09 -2.18
N PHE A 83 1.78 5.76 -2.33
CA PHE A 83 2.89 6.38 -1.62
C PHE A 83 2.97 7.90 -1.79
N PRO A 84 2.95 8.47 -3.01
CA PRO A 84 3.01 9.92 -3.18
C PRO A 84 1.76 10.62 -2.61
N LEU A 85 0.58 10.02 -2.76
CA LEU A 85 -0.67 10.60 -2.23
C LEU A 85 -0.69 10.57 -0.70
N ALA A 86 -0.40 9.43 -0.09
CA ALA A 86 -0.29 9.29 1.36
C ALA A 86 0.77 10.24 1.92
N THR A 87 1.93 10.36 1.26
CA THR A 87 2.97 11.34 1.64
C THR A 87 2.49 12.78 1.60
N ARG A 88 1.66 13.14 0.62
CA ARG A 88 1.11 14.50 0.46
C ARG A 88 0.04 14.84 1.50
N LEU A 89 -0.75 13.85 1.91
CA LEU A 89 -1.93 14.03 2.77
C LEU A 89 -1.70 13.70 4.25
N ARG A 90 -0.64 12.95 4.58
CA ARG A 90 -0.43 12.43 5.93
C ARG A 90 -0.39 13.53 6.99
N ASP A 91 -0.93 13.15 8.14
CA ASP A 91 -0.61 13.68 9.46
C ASP A 91 -0.29 12.49 10.39
N GLU A 92 -0.25 12.73 11.69
CA GLU A 92 0.02 11.70 12.71
C GLU A 92 -1.14 10.71 12.90
N ASP A 93 -2.33 11.03 12.42
CA ASP A 93 -3.54 10.21 12.56
C ASP A 93 -3.79 9.30 11.35
N LEU A 94 -2.99 9.39 10.28
CA LEU A 94 -3.08 8.44 9.16
C LEU A 94 -2.59 7.05 9.58
N VAL A 95 -3.54 6.15 9.86
CA VAL A 95 -3.25 4.78 10.35
C VAL A 95 -3.50 3.68 9.32
N SER A 96 -4.20 3.98 8.23
CA SER A 96 -4.48 3.02 7.17
C SER A 96 -4.51 3.66 5.78
N VAL A 97 -3.91 3.00 4.80
CA VAL A 97 -3.97 3.39 3.39
C VAL A 97 -4.42 2.19 2.58
N TRP A 98 -5.48 2.38 1.83
CA TRP A 98 -6.00 1.45 0.85
C TRP A 98 -5.77 2.00 -0.54
N CYS A 99 -5.41 1.13 -1.47
CA CYS A 99 -5.28 1.45 -2.88
C CYS A 99 -5.87 0.29 -3.67
N THR A 100 -6.71 0.60 -4.65
CA THR A 100 -7.28 -0.41 -5.55
C THR A 100 -7.11 0.03 -6.99
N LYS A 101 -7.07 -0.91 -7.92
CA LYS A 101 -7.23 -0.61 -9.35
C LYS A 101 -8.29 -1.48 -9.97
N ARG A 102 -9.07 -0.89 -10.86
CA ARG A 102 -10.11 -1.55 -11.63
C ARG A 102 -10.31 -0.84 -12.96
N HIS A 103 -10.95 -1.51 -13.90
CA HIS A 103 -11.43 -0.82 -15.10
C HIS A 103 -12.58 0.13 -14.72
N ALA A 104 -12.36 1.42 -14.93
CA ALA A 104 -13.34 2.47 -14.69
C ALA A 104 -12.89 3.77 -15.36
N ASP A 105 -13.85 4.57 -15.82
CA ASP A 105 -13.57 5.87 -16.46
C ASP A 105 -13.08 6.93 -15.48
N THR A 106 -13.29 6.72 -14.19
CA THR A 106 -12.98 7.69 -13.13
C THR A 106 -12.22 7.04 -11.98
N SER A 107 -11.34 7.82 -11.37
CA SER A 107 -10.68 7.48 -10.12
C SER A 107 -11.33 8.23 -8.97
N ARG A 108 -11.31 7.66 -7.76
CA ARG A 108 -11.93 8.23 -6.56
C ARG A 108 -10.96 8.24 -5.39
N VAL A 109 -11.19 9.14 -4.45
CA VAL A 109 -10.50 9.18 -3.15
C VAL A 109 -11.52 9.24 -2.01
N VAL A 110 -11.27 8.46 -0.96
CA VAL A 110 -12.05 8.49 0.30
C VAL A 110 -11.10 8.83 1.44
N ILE A 111 -11.53 9.74 2.31
CA ILE A 111 -10.97 9.94 3.64
C ILE A 111 -12.09 9.65 4.63
N ALA A 112 -11.85 8.72 5.54
CA ALA A 112 -12.84 8.28 6.52
C ALA A 112 -12.18 8.00 7.88
N PRO A 113 -12.93 8.09 9.00
CA PRO A 113 -12.47 7.58 10.28
C PRO A 113 -12.01 6.12 10.17
N ALA A 114 -10.90 5.78 10.82
CA ALA A 114 -10.39 4.42 10.80
C ALA A 114 -11.26 3.50 11.65
N ALA A 115 -11.64 2.35 11.09
CA ALA A 115 -12.38 1.32 11.80
C ALA A 115 -11.51 0.06 11.92
N GLU A 116 -11.11 -0.32 13.13
CA GLU A 116 -10.37 -1.56 13.37
C GLU A 116 -11.17 -2.80 12.91
N SER A 117 -10.45 -3.82 12.46
CA SER A 117 -11.00 -5.10 11.99
C SER A 117 -10.28 -6.27 12.67
N ALA A 118 -10.92 -7.44 12.65
CA ALA A 118 -10.30 -8.67 13.16
C ALA A 118 -9.13 -9.17 12.29
N GLY A 119 -8.82 -8.47 11.19
CA GLY A 119 -7.83 -8.87 10.20
C GLY A 119 -8.43 -9.45 8.92
N PRO A 120 -7.57 -9.84 7.97
CA PRO A 120 -7.96 -10.19 6.60
C PRO A 120 -8.70 -11.52 6.45
N GLY A 121 -8.86 -12.30 7.52
CA GLY A 121 -9.54 -13.61 7.48
C GLY A 121 -8.80 -14.70 6.68
N THR A 122 -7.58 -14.40 6.24
CA THR A 122 -6.68 -15.29 5.49
C THR A 122 -5.44 -15.61 6.31
N THR A 123 -4.64 -16.57 5.84
CA THR A 123 -3.34 -16.89 6.42
C THR A 123 -2.49 -15.63 6.54
N THR A 124 -2.04 -15.36 7.77
CA THR A 124 -1.23 -14.20 8.10
C THR A 124 0.14 -14.66 8.58
N TYR A 125 1.20 -14.17 7.96
CA TYR A 125 2.58 -14.35 8.36
C TYR A 125 3.02 -13.16 9.23
N THR A 126 3.88 -13.39 10.22
CA THR A 126 4.40 -12.31 11.06
C THR A 126 5.91 -12.37 11.14
N VAL A 127 6.57 -11.23 10.93
CA VAL A 127 8.01 -11.08 11.06
C VAL A 127 8.34 -9.94 12.02
N ARG A 128 9.35 -10.13 12.86
CA ARG A 128 9.99 -9.06 13.62
C ARG A 128 11.38 -8.80 13.06
N THR A 129 11.71 -7.55 12.80
CA THR A 129 13.01 -7.14 12.26
C THR A 129 13.56 -5.93 13.00
N THR A 130 14.87 -5.92 13.20
CA THR A 130 15.66 -4.77 13.67
C THR A 130 16.47 -4.13 12.53
N ALA A 131 16.46 -4.74 11.34
CA ALA A 131 17.22 -4.28 10.19
C ALA A 131 16.65 -2.96 9.64
N SER A 132 17.52 -2.14 9.05
CA SER A 132 17.08 -0.92 8.37
C SER A 132 16.36 -1.27 7.07
N ALA A 133 15.20 -0.65 6.82
CA ALA A 133 14.40 -0.83 5.60
C ALA A 133 15.15 -0.49 4.29
N THR A 134 16.28 0.21 4.38
CA THR A 134 17.15 0.54 3.24
C THR A 134 18.21 -0.53 2.95
N THR A 135 18.25 -1.62 3.72
CA THR A 135 19.28 -2.67 3.61
C THR A 135 18.69 -3.97 3.08
N THR A 136 19.52 -4.79 2.41
CA THR A 136 19.13 -6.12 1.95
C THR A 136 18.69 -7.02 3.10
N ALA A 137 19.33 -6.91 4.27
CA ALA A 137 18.98 -7.68 5.46
C ALA A 137 17.52 -7.52 5.90
N TYR A 138 16.92 -6.34 5.69
CA TYR A 138 15.48 -6.14 5.93
C TYR A 138 14.64 -7.00 5.00
N LYS A 139 14.95 -6.99 3.70
CA LYS A 139 14.22 -7.77 2.69
C LYS A 139 14.39 -9.27 2.94
N GLU A 140 15.59 -9.72 3.30
CA GLU A 140 15.86 -11.12 3.63
C GLU A 140 15.06 -11.61 4.85
N GLN A 141 14.97 -10.80 5.91
CA GLN A 141 14.18 -11.14 7.10
C GLN A 141 12.68 -11.16 6.82
N VAL A 142 12.17 -10.23 5.99
CA VAL A 142 10.76 -10.26 5.56
C VAL A 142 10.50 -11.50 4.70
N ARG A 143 11.37 -11.79 3.74
CA ARG A 143 11.25 -12.94 2.84
C ARG A 143 11.26 -14.27 3.61
N SER A 144 12.07 -14.41 4.65
CA SER A 144 12.16 -15.65 5.43
C SER A 144 10.85 -16.02 6.14
N ALA A 145 9.99 -15.04 6.45
CA ALA A 145 8.68 -15.31 7.05
C ALA A 145 7.65 -15.88 6.08
N VAL A 146 7.90 -15.80 4.77
CA VAL A 146 6.99 -16.24 3.71
C VAL A 146 7.64 -17.22 2.73
N VAL A 147 8.88 -17.68 2.99
CA VAL A 147 9.63 -18.52 2.04
C VAL A 147 9.00 -19.88 1.82
N ASP A 148 8.38 -20.46 2.87
CA ASP A 148 7.69 -21.75 2.81
C ASP A 148 6.20 -21.61 2.48
N ALA A 149 5.72 -20.40 2.21
CA ALA A 149 4.34 -20.17 1.83
C ALA A 149 4.05 -20.72 0.42
N ALA A 150 2.85 -21.25 0.22
CA ALA A 150 2.39 -21.58 -1.11
C ALA A 150 2.30 -20.31 -1.97
N ALA A 151 2.93 -20.33 -3.15
CA ALA A 151 2.82 -19.25 -4.11
C ALA A 151 1.36 -19.02 -4.52
N ILE A 152 0.96 -17.75 -4.65
CA ILE A 152 -0.41 -17.40 -5.02
C ILE A 152 -0.60 -17.66 -6.52
N PRO A 153 -1.60 -18.46 -6.93
CA PRO A 153 -1.87 -18.76 -8.33
C PRO A 153 -1.95 -17.51 -9.19
N THR A 154 -1.46 -17.58 -10.43
CA THR A 154 -1.43 -16.47 -11.39
C THR A 154 -2.76 -15.73 -11.47
N GLY A 155 -2.69 -14.40 -11.52
CA GLY A 155 -3.86 -13.51 -11.57
C GLY A 155 -3.82 -12.43 -10.48
N ALA A 156 -4.93 -11.73 -10.34
CA ALA A 156 -5.08 -10.62 -9.42
C ALA A 156 -4.92 -11.05 -7.96
N VAL A 157 -4.23 -10.22 -7.17
CA VAL A 157 -3.91 -10.47 -5.76
C VAL A 157 -4.50 -9.38 -4.88
N ARG A 158 -4.98 -9.78 -3.70
CA ARG A 158 -5.27 -8.88 -2.58
C ARG A 158 -4.14 -9.02 -1.57
N LEU A 159 -3.50 -7.90 -1.22
CA LEU A 159 -2.40 -7.84 -0.25
C LEU A 159 -2.76 -6.87 0.86
N GLN A 160 -2.56 -7.29 2.12
CA GLN A 160 -2.57 -6.39 3.26
C GLN A 160 -1.27 -6.54 4.06
N LEU A 161 -0.68 -5.40 4.45
CA LEU A 161 0.47 -5.32 5.33
C LEU A 161 0.11 -4.48 6.56
N ALA A 162 0.36 -5.00 7.75
CA ALA A 162 0.15 -4.29 9.00
C ALA A 162 1.47 -4.12 9.76
N PHE A 163 1.91 -2.89 9.90
CA PHE A 163 3.16 -2.54 10.57
C PHE A 163 2.89 -2.18 12.04
N VAL A 164 3.73 -2.66 12.95
CA VAL A 164 3.88 -2.11 14.30
C VAL A 164 5.25 -1.47 14.38
N VAL A 165 5.30 -0.18 14.70
CA VAL A 165 6.53 0.61 14.68
C VAL A 165 6.70 1.45 15.94
N GLY A 166 7.93 1.82 16.26
CA GLY A 166 8.21 2.87 17.24
C GLY A 166 7.79 4.27 16.75
N PRO A 167 7.58 5.24 17.65
CA PRO A 167 6.95 6.54 17.36
C PRO A 167 7.74 7.44 16.41
N ARG A 168 9.05 7.20 16.24
CA ARG A 168 9.93 8.01 15.38
C ARG A 168 10.08 7.46 13.96
N ARG A 169 9.43 6.35 13.62
CA ARG A 169 9.56 5.71 12.31
C ARG A 169 8.53 6.28 11.34
N ASN A 170 9.00 6.73 10.17
CA ASN A 170 8.10 6.92 9.04
C ASN A 170 7.73 5.56 8.43
N TRP A 171 6.53 5.07 8.77
CA TRP A 171 6.04 3.77 8.33
C TRP A 171 5.80 3.68 6.81
N LEU A 172 5.58 4.80 6.12
CA LEU A 172 5.41 4.82 4.65
C LEU A 172 6.66 4.30 3.93
N ASN A 173 7.85 4.59 4.48
CA ASN A 173 9.12 4.15 3.89
C ASN A 173 9.35 2.64 4.02
N LEU A 174 8.52 1.92 4.77
CA LEU A 174 8.59 0.46 4.92
C LEU A 174 7.86 -0.27 3.80
N TRP A 175 6.94 0.39 3.08
CA TRP A 175 6.05 -0.26 2.13
C TRP A 175 6.79 -0.95 1.00
N LYS A 176 7.52 -0.17 0.19
CA LYS A 176 8.24 -0.69 -0.97
C LYS A 176 9.23 -1.81 -0.61
N PRO A 177 10.15 -1.65 0.35
CA PRO A 177 11.08 -2.74 0.68
C PRO A 177 10.39 -3.98 1.24
N THR A 178 9.23 -3.84 1.90
CA THR A 178 8.44 -5.00 2.35
C THR A 178 7.80 -5.70 1.16
N ILE A 179 7.16 -4.97 0.24
CA ILE A 179 6.54 -5.54 -0.96
C ILE A 179 7.59 -6.23 -1.83
N ASP A 180 8.75 -5.60 -2.05
CA ASP A 180 9.87 -6.14 -2.81
C ASP A 180 10.38 -7.50 -2.30
N ALA A 181 10.13 -7.82 -1.02
CA ALA A 181 10.54 -9.07 -0.38
C ALA A 181 9.49 -10.20 -0.48
N LEU A 182 8.33 -9.93 -1.11
CA LEU A 182 7.22 -10.89 -1.22
C LEU A 182 7.24 -11.71 -2.51
N ASP A 183 8.39 -11.83 -3.16
CA ASP A 183 8.56 -12.68 -4.33
C ASP A 183 8.16 -14.15 -4.11
N PRO A 184 8.27 -14.78 -2.91
CA PRO A 184 7.77 -16.14 -2.72
C PRO A 184 6.25 -16.26 -2.84
N LEU A 185 5.51 -15.20 -2.48
CA LEU A 185 4.05 -15.17 -2.57
C LEU A 185 3.57 -14.76 -3.96
N LEU A 186 4.20 -13.73 -4.53
CA LEU A 186 3.76 -13.06 -5.76
C LEU A 186 4.39 -13.64 -7.02
N GLY A 187 5.44 -14.45 -6.90
CA GLY A 187 6.30 -14.84 -8.01
C GLY A 187 7.26 -13.72 -8.41
N ARG A 188 8.17 -14.01 -9.33
CA ARG A 188 9.22 -13.09 -9.82
C ARG A 188 8.93 -12.64 -11.24
N THR A 189 9.28 -11.40 -11.57
CA THR A 189 9.25 -10.91 -12.95
C THR A 189 10.40 -11.49 -13.79
N ARG A 190 11.56 -11.74 -13.15
CA ARG A 190 12.71 -12.41 -13.74
C ARG A 190 13.40 -13.30 -12.71
N GLU A 191 13.83 -14.48 -13.13
CA GLU A 191 14.51 -15.44 -12.24
C GLU A 191 15.89 -14.93 -11.78
N ASP A 192 16.56 -14.13 -12.60
CA ASP A 192 17.92 -13.59 -12.39
C ASP A 192 17.97 -12.33 -11.51
N ARG A 193 16.82 -11.81 -11.07
CA ARG A 193 16.73 -10.52 -10.38
C ARG A 193 15.99 -10.65 -9.06
N ASP A 194 16.75 -10.69 -7.97
CA ASP A 194 16.18 -10.64 -6.62
C ASP A 194 15.49 -9.30 -6.35
N TRP A 195 14.47 -9.33 -5.47
CA TRP A 195 13.71 -8.16 -5.02
C TRP A 195 12.81 -7.51 -6.10
N HIS A 196 12.40 -8.30 -7.09
CA HIS A 196 11.50 -7.88 -8.17
C HIS A 196 10.27 -8.80 -8.27
N PRO A 197 9.39 -8.76 -7.26
CA PRO A 197 8.15 -9.52 -7.26
C PRO A 197 7.24 -9.10 -8.42
N GLN A 198 6.27 -9.93 -8.78
CA GLN A 198 5.17 -9.53 -9.67
C GLN A 198 4.12 -8.70 -8.90
N ASP A 199 4.55 -7.59 -8.29
CA ASP A 199 3.70 -6.70 -7.49
C ASP A 199 2.66 -5.92 -8.33
N GLY A 200 2.86 -5.84 -9.64
CA GLY A 200 1.82 -5.46 -10.60
C GLY A 200 0.53 -6.26 -10.45
N ARG A 201 0.58 -7.51 -9.97
CA ARG A 201 -0.61 -8.36 -9.76
C ARG A 201 -1.52 -7.89 -8.64
N ILE A 202 -1.03 -7.03 -7.74
CA ILE A 202 -1.79 -6.55 -6.60
C ILE A 202 -2.85 -5.56 -7.11
N THR A 203 -4.12 -5.91 -6.96
CA THR A 203 -5.28 -5.09 -7.38
C THR A 203 -6.05 -4.49 -6.21
N ASP A 204 -5.80 -4.99 -5.00
CA ASP A 204 -6.35 -4.51 -3.73
C ASP A 204 -5.22 -4.52 -2.70
N LEU A 205 -4.77 -3.34 -2.30
CA LEU A 205 -3.65 -3.13 -1.37
C LEU A 205 -4.17 -2.43 -0.11
N GLY A 206 -3.98 -3.05 1.05
CA GLY A 206 -4.18 -2.46 2.37
C GLY A 206 -2.86 -2.31 3.13
N LEU A 207 -2.62 -1.15 3.71
CA LEU A 207 -1.40 -0.82 4.44
C LEU A 207 -1.80 -0.19 5.75
N HIS A 208 -1.43 -0.80 6.88
CA HIS A 208 -1.89 -0.41 8.21
C HIS A 208 -0.71 -0.11 9.12
N VAL A 209 -0.88 0.79 10.08
CA VAL A 209 0.11 1.03 11.12
C VAL A 209 -0.51 1.07 12.52
N ALA A 210 0.23 0.52 13.46
CA ALA A 210 0.07 0.76 14.88
C ALA A 210 1.41 1.27 15.46
N VAL A 211 1.35 2.25 16.35
CA VAL A 211 2.53 2.76 17.04
C VAL A 211 2.63 2.09 18.41
N ASP A 212 3.78 1.47 18.69
CA ASP A 212 4.11 0.91 20.00
C ASP A 212 5.38 1.57 20.55
N PRO A 213 5.27 2.44 21.58
CA PRO A 213 6.42 3.11 22.18
C PRO A 213 7.52 2.16 22.68
N SER A 214 7.19 0.91 23.05
CA SER A 214 8.18 -0.04 23.57
C SER A 214 9.04 -0.68 22.49
N LEU A 215 8.73 -0.54 21.20
CA LEU A 215 9.48 -1.19 20.11
C LEU A 215 10.83 -0.55 19.83
N GLY A 216 11.07 0.71 20.22
CA GLY A 216 12.31 1.40 19.88
C GLY A 216 12.59 1.41 18.37
N HIS A 217 13.60 0.66 17.93
CA HIS A 217 13.99 0.49 16.52
C HIS A 217 13.54 -0.85 15.91
N ASP A 218 12.68 -1.58 16.58
CA ASP A 218 12.10 -2.81 16.04
C ASP A 218 10.89 -2.48 15.17
N ILE A 219 10.59 -3.41 14.27
CA ILE A 219 9.39 -3.41 13.43
C ILE A 219 8.79 -4.80 13.53
N VAL A 220 7.47 -4.86 13.71
CA VAL A 220 6.69 -6.07 13.47
C VAL A 220 5.86 -5.87 12.22
N VAL A 221 5.84 -6.84 11.32
CA VAL A 221 5.02 -6.79 10.09
C VAL A 221 4.12 -8.02 10.07
N GLY A 222 2.81 -7.80 10.04
CA GLY A 222 1.82 -8.79 9.64
C GLY A 222 1.63 -8.74 8.13
N ILE A 223 1.65 -9.90 7.46
CA ILE A 223 1.57 -10.03 6.01
C ILE A 223 0.42 -10.99 5.70
N ALA A 224 -0.55 -10.55 4.91
CA ALA A 224 -1.64 -11.38 4.45
C ALA A 224 -1.88 -11.17 2.96
N ALA A 225 -1.87 -12.26 2.20
CA ALA A 225 -2.05 -12.21 0.76
C ALA A 225 -2.90 -13.38 0.28
N ALA A 226 -3.76 -13.13 -0.70
CA ALA A 226 -4.61 -14.16 -1.31
C ALA A 226 -4.97 -13.77 -2.74
N ALA A 227 -5.40 -14.75 -3.53
CA ALA A 227 -6.02 -14.48 -4.82
C ALA A 227 -7.23 -13.54 -4.64
N ALA A 228 -7.34 -12.55 -5.52
CA ALA A 228 -8.57 -11.78 -5.67
C ALA A 228 -9.64 -12.74 -6.21
N SER A 229 -10.77 -12.83 -5.53
CA SER A 229 -11.92 -13.55 -6.08
C SER A 229 -12.29 -12.86 -7.39
N SER A 230 -12.41 -13.62 -8.48
CA SER A 230 -12.94 -13.09 -9.73
C SER A 230 -14.32 -12.50 -9.43
N CYS A 231 -14.46 -11.19 -9.58
CA CYS A 231 -15.77 -10.59 -9.72
C CYS A 231 -16.27 -11.03 -11.10
N HIS A 232 -17.13 -12.04 -11.13
CA HIS A 232 -17.96 -12.34 -12.28
C HIS A 232 -19.15 -11.39 -12.30
#